data_AF-A0AAV3Y418-F1
#
_entry.id   AF-A0AAV3Y418-F1
#
_cell.length_a   1.000
_cell.length_b   1.000
_cell.length_c   1.000
_cell.angle_alpha   90.00
_cell.angle_beta   90.00
_cell.angle_gamma   90.00
#
_symmetry.space_group_name_H-M   'P 1'
#
loop_
_entity.id
_entity.type
_entity.pdbx_description
1 polymer ?
#
loop_
_entity_poly.entity_id
_entity_poly.type
_entity_poly.pdbx_seq_one_letter_code
_entity_poly.pdbx_strand_id
1 'polypeptide(L)'
;MDGEERYYVMNGDKKEYGTDADRVEVRPEDPYGFPFRWLCSGIIVNDVPVMKCPVKIESATQVRKMLALPMREDDILLTGYTKSGSHWMVEILHMLTARTTNYSERLKEHDQLEFINDLDSLEHDPSPRVLNTNCYMAHLPEEIAEKKVKIVHVIRNPKDVLVSMYFHMKQRAQEHFNFDNLLKGYVQDFYLYASHQFDFLRQIDQFLEANPGHPIIHIHFEDLKRDSFAVIQELAKFLELDASEEFLREVADAVRFDAMKKADQDRKLPPDTFQALCGKLQIYRKGAVLAQALRYTVSLSHSVPQVSKVSTLEDMDFCPPKAEETLKCSLDNTRKCAEIRSCV
;
A
#
# COMPACT_ATOMS: atom_id res chain seq x y z
N MET A 1 -24.67 40.23 3.37
CA MET A 1 -23.85 40.52 2.17
C MET A 1 -22.48 40.07 2.59
N ASP A 2 -22.30 38.77 2.46
CA ASP A 2 -21.36 38.02 3.27
C ASP A 2 -20.05 37.96 2.49
N GLY A 3 -18.98 38.39 3.14
CA GLY A 3 -17.64 38.39 2.60
C GLY A 3 -17.12 36.96 2.53
N GLU A 4 -17.08 36.41 1.33
CA GLU A 4 -16.25 35.25 1.03
C GLU A 4 -14.80 35.71 0.86
N GLU A 5 -13.95 35.42 1.85
CA GLU A 5 -12.51 35.53 1.69
C GLU A 5 -12.02 34.49 0.67
N ARG A 6 -11.60 34.98 -0.50
CA ARG A 6 -10.99 34.17 -1.56
C ARG A 6 -9.48 34.10 -1.33
N TYR A 7 -8.92 32.90 -1.29
CA TYR A 7 -7.47 32.71 -1.17
C TYR A 7 -6.81 32.42 -2.53
N TYR A 8 -5.53 32.78 -2.64
CA TYR A 8 -4.71 32.69 -3.86
C TYR A 8 -3.49 31.81 -3.59
N VAL A 9 -3.05 31.05 -4.59
CA VAL A 9 -1.71 30.46 -4.60
C VAL A 9 -0.80 31.39 -5.41
N MET A 10 0.33 31.80 -4.82
CA MET A 10 1.32 32.64 -5.49
C MET A 10 2.30 31.74 -6.25
N ASN A 11 2.22 31.76 -7.58
CA ASN A 11 3.20 31.13 -8.46
C ASN A 11 3.89 32.23 -9.29
N GLY A 12 4.86 32.91 -8.66
CA GLY A 12 5.37 34.18 -9.17
C GLY A 12 4.30 35.29 -9.21
N ASP A 13 4.33 36.14 -10.24
CA ASP A 13 3.45 37.32 -10.37
C ASP A 13 2.06 37.03 -11.00
N LYS A 14 1.68 35.76 -11.20
CA LYS A 14 0.38 35.40 -11.77
C LYS A 14 -0.53 34.73 -10.74
N LYS A 15 -1.74 35.27 -10.61
CA LYS A 15 -2.86 34.67 -9.85
C LYS A 15 -3.62 33.72 -10.78
N GLU A 16 -3.60 32.43 -10.48
CA GLU A 16 -4.49 31.44 -11.11
C GLU A 16 -5.58 31.02 -10.13
N TYR A 17 -6.81 30.88 -10.65
CA TYR A 17 -8.00 30.52 -9.87
C TYR A 17 -8.20 29.00 -9.92
N GLY A 18 -7.97 28.31 -8.80
CA GLY A 18 -8.42 26.92 -8.63
C GLY A 18 -9.94 26.86 -8.46
N THR A 19 -10.58 25.78 -8.92
CA THR A 19 -12.02 25.54 -8.76
C THR A 19 -12.34 25.04 -7.34
N ASP A 20 -13.54 25.33 -6.83
CA ASP A 20 -14.05 25.12 -5.45
C ASP A 20 -13.95 23.68 -4.85
N ALA A 21 -13.40 22.71 -5.58
CA ALA A 21 -13.29 21.31 -5.13
C ALA A 21 -11.99 21.00 -4.36
N ASP A 22 -11.00 21.90 -4.36
CA ASP A 22 -9.73 21.72 -3.66
C ASP A 22 -9.71 22.55 -2.38
N ARG A 23 -9.82 21.89 -1.23
CA ARG A 23 -9.61 22.53 0.06
C ARG A 23 -8.19 22.24 0.54
N VAL A 24 -7.48 23.31 0.91
CA VAL A 24 -6.23 23.23 1.67
C VAL A 24 -6.56 23.63 3.09
N GLU A 25 -6.68 22.64 3.97
CA GLU A 25 -6.81 22.90 5.40
C GLU A 25 -5.45 23.26 5.99
N VAL A 26 -5.31 24.47 6.53
CA VAL A 26 -4.12 24.87 7.29
C VAL A 26 -4.04 23.99 8.52
N ARG A 27 -3.05 23.10 8.57
CA ARG A 27 -2.90 22.18 9.69
C ARG A 27 -2.16 22.82 10.86
N PRO A 28 -2.57 22.53 12.12
CA PRO A 28 -1.83 22.96 13.30
C PRO A 28 -0.42 22.37 13.31
N GLU A 29 0.51 23.04 14.01
CA GLU A 29 1.87 22.54 14.25
C GLU A 29 1.84 21.07 14.70
N ASP A 30 2.68 20.23 14.10
CA ASP A 30 2.71 18.79 14.37
C ASP A 30 3.11 18.53 15.83
N PRO A 31 2.16 18.15 16.71
CA PRO A 31 2.43 18.00 18.13
C PRO A 31 3.15 16.68 18.45
N TYR A 32 3.35 15.82 17.45
CA TYR A 32 3.82 14.44 17.60
C TYR A 32 5.22 14.22 17.00
N GLY A 33 5.77 15.21 16.29
CA GLY A 33 7.13 15.21 15.75
C GLY A 33 7.33 14.25 14.57
N PHE A 34 6.26 13.95 13.82
CA PHE A 34 6.37 13.20 12.58
C PHE A 34 7.33 13.89 11.60
N PRO A 35 8.05 13.12 10.77
CA PRO A 35 8.82 13.75 9.71
C PRO A 35 7.88 14.46 8.74
N PHE A 36 8.17 15.73 8.41
CA PHE A 36 7.32 16.63 7.61
C PHE A 36 6.69 16.02 6.36
N ARG A 37 7.39 15.09 5.69
CA ARG A 37 6.92 14.41 4.48
C ARG A 37 5.81 13.36 4.72
N TRP A 38 5.61 12.93 5.96
CA TRP A 38 4.62 11.91 6.33
C TRP A 38 3.29 12.48 6.82
N LEU A 39 3.21 13.82 6.87
CA LEU A 39 1.99 14.56 7.14
C LEU A 39 1.20 14.68 5.83
N CYS A 40 -0.10 14.33 5.86
CA CYS A 40 -1.01 14.74 4.79
C CYS A 40 -1.04 16.27 4.78
N SER A 41 -0.93 16.90 3.62
CA SER A 41 -0.74 18.35 3.49
C SER A 41 -2.01 19.19 3.64
N GLY A 42 -3.07 18.64 4.25
CA GLY A 42 -4.37 19.33 4.32
C GLY A 42 -5.09 19.39 2.97
N ILE A 43 -4.54 18.73 1.94
CA ILE A 43 -5.08 18.72 0.59
C ILE A 43 -6.16 17.65 0.50
N ILE A 44 -7.30 18.01 -0.07
CA ILE A 44 -8.43 17.12 -0.33
C ILE A 44 -8.79 17.24 -1.81
N VAL A 45 -8.95 16.10 -2.48
CA VAL A 45 -9.44 16.01 -3.86
C VAL A 45 -10.60 15.02 -3.87
N ASN A 46 -11.75 15.45 -4.40
CA ASN A 46 -13.00 14.67 -4.42
C ASN A 46 -13.40 14.15 -3.03
N ASP A 47 -13.34 15.02 -2.01
CA ASP A 47 -13.61 14.70 -0.60
C ASP A 47 -12.71 13.62 0.02
N VAL A 48 -11.61 13.27 -0.65
CA VAL A 48 -10.64 12.28 -0.18
C VAL A 48 -9.29 12.95 0.11
N PRO A 49 -8.72 12.77 1.33
CA PRO A 49 -7.43 13.35 1.70
C PRO A 49 -6.29 12.85 0.82
N VAL A 50 -5.54 13.79 0.24
CA VAL A 50 -4.41 13.51 -0.66
C VAL A 50 -3.11 13.45 0.15
N MET A 51 -2.32 12.40 -0.12
CA MET A 51 -0.96 12.33 0.39
C MET A 51 -0.05 13.33 -0.30
N LYS A 52 1.03 13.75 0.38
CA LYS A 52 2.04 14.59 -0.26
C LYS A 52 2.87 13.77 -1.25
N CYS A 53 2.47 13.81 -2.53
CA CYS A 53 3.17 13.16 -3.63
C CYS A 53 4.59 13.75 -3.75
N PRO A 54 5.64 12.93 -3.70
CA PRO A 54 7.01 13.41 -3.74
C PRO A 54 7.53 13.69 -5.16
N VAL A 55 6.77 14.48 -5.89
CA VAL A 55 7.04 14.90 -7.27
C VAL A 55 7.25 16.42 -7.32
N LYS A 56 7.70 16.93 -8.47
CA LYS A 56 7.98 18.36 -8.68
C LYS A 56 6.73 19.25 -8.77
N ILE A 57 5.56 18.66 -9.01
CA ILE A 57 4.29 19.37 -9.14
C ILE A 57 3.44 19.25 -7.87
N GLU A 58 2.42 20.10 -7.76
CA GLU A 58 1.47 20.05 -6.64
C GLU A 58 0.77 18.69 -6.55
N SER A 59 0.58 18.18 -5.33
CA SER A 59 0.03 16.83 -5.12
C SER A 59 -1.39 16.68 -5.66
N ALA A 60 -2.22 17.73 -5.57
CA ALA A 60 -3.56 17.72 -6.20
C ALA A 60 -3.47 17.58 -7.72
N THR A 61 -2.52 18.28 -8.36
CA THR A 61 -2.26 18.16 -9.80
C THR A 61 -1.75 16.77 -10.16
N GLN A 62 -0.86 16.18 -9.36
CA GLN A 62 -0.41 14.80 -9.55
C GLN A 62 -1.58 13.82 -9.50
N VAL A 63 -2.45 13.92 -8.48
CA VAL A 63 -3.62 13.04 -8.36
C VAL A 63 -4.55 13.20 -9.56
N ARG A 64 -4.80 14.42 -10.05
CA ARG A 64 -5.59 14.62 -11.29
C ARG A 64 -4.97 13.96 -12.50
N LYS A 65 -3.64 14.02 -12.64
CA LYS A 65 -2.94 13.31 -13.71
C LYS A 65 -3.02 11.79 -13.53
N MET A 66 -2.98 11.28 -12.30
CA MET A 66 -3.19 9.86 -12.03
C MET A 66 -4.60 9.41 -12.39
N LEU A 67 -5.64 10.17 -12.03
CA LEU A 67 -7.03 9.90 -12.41
C LEU A 67 -7.20 9.81 -13.94
N ALA A 68 -6.55 10.71 -14.67
CA ALA A 68 -6.61 10.80 -16.13
C ALA A 68 -5.61 9.89 -16.88
N LEU A 69 -4.83 9.06 -16.18
CA LEU A 69 -3.80 8.22 -16.80
C LEU A 69 -4.46 7.14 -17.68
N PRO A 70 -4.12 7.05 -18.98
CA PRO A 70 -4.62 5.98 -19.84
C PRO A 70 -4.11 4.60 -19.40
N MET A 71 -5.04 3.67 -19.20
CA MET A 71 -4.75 2.30 -18.79
C MET A 71 -4.81 1.33 -19.97
N ARG A 72 -3.99 0.28 -19.91
CA ARG A 72 -3.98 -0.82 -20.88
C ARG A 72 -4.69 -2.02 -20.27
N GLU A 73 -5.30 -2.84 -21.12
CA GLU A 73 -6.00 -4.06 -20.69
C GLU A 73 -5.06 -5.08 -20.04
N ASP A 74 -3.78 -5.05 -20.39
CA ASP A 74 -2.75 -5.92 -19.85
C ASP A 74 -1.91 -5.30 -18.73
N ASP A 75 -2.26 -4.09 -18.26
CA ASP A 75 -1.61 -3.51 -17.08
C ASP A 75 -1.87 -4.35 -15.83
N ILE A 76 -0.88 -4.34 -14.94
CA ILE A 76 -0.97 -4.95 -13.62
C ILE A 76 -0.81 -3.84 -12.59
N LEU A 77 -1.81 -3.69 -11.71
CA LEU A 77 -1.78 -2.73 -10.62
C LEU A 77 -1.50 -3.44 -9.30
N LEU A 78 -0.30 -3.24 -8.75
CA LEU A 78 0.02 -3.60 -7.38
C LEU A 78 -0.45 -2.51 -6.42
N THR A 79 -1.41 -2.85 -5.56
CA THR A 79 -1.91 -1.96 -4.52
C THR A 79 -1.74 -2.58 -3.14
N GLY A 80 -1.60 -1.75 -2.13
CA GLY A 80 -1.58 -2.21 -0.74
C GLY A 80 -1.24 -1.07 0.19
N TYR A 81 -1.67 -1.17 1.44
CA TYR A 81 -1.31 -0.17 2.43
C TYR A 81 0.21 -0.13 2.63
N THR A 82 0.77 1.04 2.92
CA THR A 82 2.22 1.17 3.13
C THR A 82 2.72 0.18 4.19
N LYS A 83 3.96 -0.31 4.00
CA LYS A 83 4.60 -1.32 4.86
C LYS A 83 3.95 -2.70 4.89
N SER A 84 3.02 -3.00 3.97
CA SER A 84 2.38 -4.32 3.84
C SER A 84 3.15 -5.35 3.01
N GLY A 85 4.29 -4.98 2.40
CA GLY A 85 5.10 -5.91 1.61
C GLY A 85 5.26 -5.55 0.13
N SER A 86 4.90 -4.32 -0.25
CA SER A 86 4.94 -3.85 -1.65
C SER A 86 6.29 -4.06 -2.34
N HIS A 87 7.44 -3.86 -1.67
CA HIS A 87 8.76 -4.09 -2.28
C HIS A 87 9.01 -5.56 -2.64
N TRP A 88 8.49 -6.49 -1.83
CA TRP A 88 8.60 -7.90 -2.10
C TRP A 88 7.75 -8.28 -3.32
N MET A 89 6.51 -7.78 -3.37
CA MET A 89 5.60 -8.07 -4.47
C MET A 89 6.02 -7.42 -5.79
N VAL A 90 6.55 -6.19 -5.77
CA VAL A 90 7.12 -5.54 -6.96
C VAL A 90 8.19 -6.43 -7.60
N GLU A 91 9.13 -6.94 -6.80
CA GLU A 91 10.21 -7.79 -7.32
C GLU A 91 9.67 -9.11 -7.90
N ILE A 92 8.71 -9.74 -7.23
CA ILE A 92 8.04 -10.95 -7.74
C ILE A 92 7.39 -10.66 -9.10
N LEU A 93 6.61 -9.58 -9.19
CA LEU A 93 5.91 -9.21 -10.42
C LEU A 93 6.87 -8.93 -11.56
N HIS A 94 7.95 -8.18 -11.33
CA HIS A 94 8.97 -7.94 -12.35
C HIS A 94 9.64 -9.24 -12.81
N MET A 95 10.04 -10.12 -11.90
CA MET A 95 10.65 -11.39 -12.25
C MET A 95 9.71 -12.25 -13.10
N LEU A 96 8.43 -12.32 -12.73
CA LEU A 96 7.41 -13.06 -13.47
C LEU A 96 7.15 -12.47 -14.87
N THR A 97 6.95 -11.16 -14.98
CA THR A 97 6.62 -10.52 -16.27
C THR A 97 7.82 -10.46 -17.21
N ALA A 98 9.03 -10.25 -16.69
CA ALA A 98 10.27 -10.24 -17.48
C ALA A 98 10.86 -11.64 -17.70
N ARG A 99 10.26 -12.70 -17.15
CA ARG A 99 10.71 -14.10 -17.25
C ARG A 99 12.19 -14.26 -16.87
N THR A 100 12.58 -13.67 -15.75
CA THR A 100 13.97 -13.65 -15.25
C THR A 100 14.00 -13.72 -13.73
N THR A 101 15.14 -14.10 -13.16
CA THR A 101 15.43 -14.04 -11.72
C THR A 101 16.44 -12.95 -11.37
N ASN A 102 16.79 -12.11 -12.35
CA ASN A 102 17.62 -10.94 -12.12
C ASN A 102 16.81 -9.85 -11.43
N TYR A 103 17.44 -9.20 -10.44
CA TYR A 103 16.83 -8.06 -9.77
C TYR A 103 16.69 -6.88 -10.73
N SER A 104 15.53 -6.23 -10.69
CA SER A 104 15.32 -5.03 -11.50
C SER A 104 16.30 -3.91 -11.10
N GLU A 105 16.89 -3.25 -12.10
CA GLU A 105 17.62 -1.98 -11.90
C GLU A 105 16.65 -0.81 -11.68
N ARG A 106 15.41 -0.94 -12.18
CA ARG A 106 14.34 0.02 -11.99
C ARG A 106 13.84 -0.06 -10.55
N LEU A 107 13.86 1.07 -9.84
CA LEU A 107 13.36 1.12 -8.47
C LEU A 107 11.84 1.07 -8.46
N LYS A 108 11.27 0.56 -7.36
CA LYS A 108 9.83 0.57 -7.12
C LYS A 108 9.20 1.94 -7.36
N GLU A 109 9.88 3.01 -6.96
CA GLU A 109 9.41 4.39 -7.08
C GLU A 109 9.28 4.87 -8.53
N HIS A 110 9.97 4.25 -9.49
CA HIS A 110 9.82 4.57 -10.91
C HIS A 110 8.51 4.03 -11.51
N ASP A 111 7.88 3.08 -10.83
CA ASP A 111 6.60 2.49 -11.23
C ASP A 111 5.48 2.81 -10.24
N GLN A 112 5.78 3.65 -9.24
CA GLN A 112 4.82 4.04 -8.20
C GLN A 112 4.12 5.32 -8.62
N LEU A 113 2.82 5.26 -8.94
CA LEU A 113 2.06 6.35 -9.58
C LEU A 113 2.23 7.71 -8.90
N GLU A 114 2.23 7.74 -7.56
CA GLU A 114 2.37 8.96 -6.79
C GLU A 114 3.82 9.50 -6.67
N PHE A 115 4.82 8.77 -7.18
CA PHE A 115 6.25 9.15 -7.20
C PHE A 115 6.78 9.47 -8.60
N ILE A 116 6.02 9.15 -9.64
CA ILE A 116 6.44 9.39 -11.03
C ILE A 116 6.27 10.86 -11.38
N ASN A 117 7.38 11.56 -11.63
CA ASN A 117 7.37 12.98 -11.99
C ASN A 117 6.70 13.24 -13.34
N ASP A 118 6.88 12.33 -14.30
CA ASP A 118 6.35 12.42 -15.65
C ASP A 118 5.54 11.15 -15.96
N LEU A 119 4.25 11.19 -15.65
CA LEU A 119 3.35 10.05 -15.88
C LEU A 119 3.21 9.71 -17.37
N ASP A 120 3.43 10.68 -18.26
CA ASP A 120 3.34 10.47 -19.71
C ASP A 120 4.48 9.54 -20.20
N SER A 121 5.60 9.50 -19.47
CA SER A 121 6.72 8.58 -19.78
C SER A 121 6.33 7.09 -19.72
N LEU A 122 5.27 6.74 -19.00
CA LEU A 122 4.72 5.38 -18.93
C LEU A 122 4.15 4.90 -20.27
N GLU A 123 3.92 5.79 -21.24
CA GLU A 123 3.51 5.41 -22.59
C GLU A 123 4.62 4.64 -23.31
N HIS A 124 5.89 4.94 -23.00
CA HIS A 124 7.05 4.30 -23.64
C HIS A 124 7.42 2.95 -23.03
N ASP A 125 6.87 2.61 -21.86
CA ASP A 125 7.13 1.32 -21.22
C ASP A 125 6.45 0.18 -22.00
N PRO A 126 7.16 -0.96 -22.20
CA PRO A 126 6.59 -2.11 -22.87
C PRO A 126 5.46 -2.72 -22.04
N SER A 127 4.47 -3.28 -22.73
CA SER A 127 3.41 -4.05 -22.11
C SER A 127 3.86 -5.48 -21.74
N PRO A 128 3.35 -6.07 -20.64
CA PRO A 128 2.47 -5.46 -19.65
C PRO A 128 3.22 -4.51 -18.70
N ARG A 129 2.62 -3.37 -18.33
CA ARG A 129 3.21 -2.47 -17.32
C ARG A 129 2.88 -2.99 -15.92
N VAL A 130 3.90 -3.05 -15.06
CA VAL A 130 3.72 -3.35 -13.63
C VAL A 130 3.73 -2.03 -12.87
N LEU A 131 2.55 -1.49 -12.61
CA LEU A 131 2.36 -0.23 -11.87
C LEU A 131 2.10 -0.54 -10.41
N ASN A 132 2.49 0.36 -9.50
CA ASN A 132 2.18 0.22 -8.09
C ASN A 132 1.70 1.51 -7.44
N THR A 133 1.00 1.39 -6.31
CA THR A 133 0.55 2.55 -5.54
C THR A 133 0.28 2.21 -4.07
N ASN A 134 0.41 3.22 -3.22
CA ASN A 134 -0.10 3.19 -1.84
C ASN A 134 -1.27 4.18 -1.64
N CYS A 135 -1.77 4.79 -2.71
CA CYS A 135 -2.90 5.71 -2.67
C CYS A 135 -4.24 4.97 -2.56
N TYR A 136 -5.24 5.71 -2.10
CA TYR A 136 -6.63 5.31 -2.11
C TYR A 136 -7.17 5.06 -3.53
N MET A 137 -8.11 4.12 -3.69
CA MET A 137 -8.77 3.84 -4.97
C MET A 137 -9.37 5.09 -5.61
N ALA A 138 -9.89 6.01 -4.79
CA ALA A 138 -10.44 7.29 -5.26
C ALA A 138 -9.43 8.22 -5.94
N HIS A 139 -8.13 7.93 -5.88
CA HIS A 139 -7.06 8.71 -6.53
C HIS A 139 -6.41 7.97 -7.70
N LEU A 140 -6.89 6.78 -8.04
CA LEU A 140 -6.30 5.92 -9.06
C LEU A 140 -7.00 6.10 -10.41
N PRO A 141 -6.35 5.72 -11.53
CA PRO A 141 -6.90 5.91 -12.87
C PRO A 141 -8.34 5.44 -13.03
N GLU A 142 -9.19 6.29 -13.59
CA GLU A 142 -10.63 6.00 -13.77
C GLU A 142 -10.87 4.78 -14.68
N GLU A 143 -9.94 4.56 -15.63
CA GLU A 143 -10.00 3.48 -16.61
C GLU A 143 -9.73 2.08 -16.01
N ILE A 144 -9.30 1.96 -14.74
CA ILE A 144 -9.04 0.64 -14.10
C ILE A 144 -10.24 -0.29 -14.27
N ALA A 145 -11.44 0.20 -13.94
CA ALA A 145 -12.66 -0.59 -13.97
C ALA A 145 -13.07 -1.00 -15.40
N GLU A 146 -12.99 -0.06 -16.35
CA GLU A 146 -13.34 -0.25 -17.76
C GLU A 146 -12.40 -1.26 -18.42
N LYS A 147 -11.09 -1.08 -18.26
CA LYS A 147 -10.05 -1.91 -18.89
C LYS A 147 -9.84 -3.25 -18.20
N LYS A 148 -10.52 -3.50 -17.08
CA LYS A 148 -10.35 -4.73 -16.28
C LYS A 148 -8.88 -5.00 -15.91
N VAL A 149 -8.16 -3.93 -15.57
CA VAL A 149 -6.75 -4.00 -15.11
C VAL A 149 -6.63 -5.00 -13.97
N LYS A 150 -5.66 -5.92 -14.04
CA LYS A 150 -5.48 -6.93 -13.00
C LYS A 150 -4.95 -6.27 -11.72
N ILE A 151 -5.68 -6.40 -10.62
CA ILE A 151 -5.27 -5.84 -9.32
C ILE A 151 -4.60 -6.93 -8.47
N VAL A 152 -3.37 -6.67 -8.05
CA VAL A 152 -2.66 -7.47 -7.05
C VAL A 152 -2.68 -6.69 -5.73
N HIS A 153 -3.53 -7.09 -4.79
CA HIS A 153 -3.72 -6.39 -3.52
C HIS A 153 -2.97 -7.07 -2.38
N VAL A 154 -1.94 -6.41 -1.85
CA VAL A 154 -1.15 -6.92 -0.72
C VAL A 154 -1.68 -6.43 0.62
N ILE A 155 -2.02 -7.37 1.49
CA ILE A 155 -2.61 -7.14 2.82
C ILE A 155 -1.64 -7.63 3.89
N ARG A 156 -1.55 -6.90 5.01
CA ARG A 156 -0.74 -7.29 6.17
C ARG A 156 -1.44 -6.92 7.46
N ASN A 157 -1.21 -7.72 8.50
CA ASN A 157 -1.73 -7.45 9.84
C ASN A 157 -1.42 -5.99 10.29
N PRO A 158 -2.42 -5.18 10.67
CA PRO A 158 -2.22 -3.79 11.11
C PRO A 158 -1.20 -3.62 12.24
N LYS A 159 -1.13 -4.57 13.19
CA LYS A 159 -0.14 -4.53 14.28
C LYS A 159 1.29 -4.61 13.73
N ASP A 160 1.51 -5.50 12.75
CA ASP A 160 2.79 -5.67 12.07
C ASP A 160 3.14 -4.47 11.18
N VAL A 161 2.14 -3.90 10.51
CA VAL A 161 2.27 -2.66 9.73
C VAL A 161 2.73 -1.52 10.63
N LEU A 162 2.08 -1.30 11.78
CA LEU A 162 2.39 -0.22 12.71
C LEU A 162 3.85 -0.32 13.21
N VAL A 163 4.29 -1.51 13.62
CA VAL A 163 5.68 -1.71 14.05
C VAL A 163 6.66 -1.48 12.89
N SER A 164 6.35 -1.99 11.70
CA SER A 164 7.16 -1.79 10.50
C SER A 164 7.28 -0.30 10.13
N MET A 165 6.19 0.43 10.27
CA MET A 165 6.09 1.86 10.01
C MET A 165 6.87 2.69 11.02
N TYR A 166 6.81 2.35 12.30
CA TYR A 166 7.62 3.01 13.34
C TYR A 166 9.10 3.02 13.00
N PHE A 167 9.67 1.84 12.72
CA PHE A 167 11.09 1.74 12.38
C PHE A 167 11.44 2.37 11.03
N HIS A 168 10.46 2.51 10.13
CA HIS A 168 10.67 3.20 8.85
C HIS A 168 10.73 4.71 9.05
N MET A 169 9.76 5.30 9.76
CA MET A 169 9.70 6.73 10.03
C MET A 169 10.84 7.19 10.95
N LYS A 170 11.20 6.39 11.98
CA LYS A 170 12.25 6.72 12.96
C LYS A 170 13.61 7.02 12.30
N GLN A 171 13.90 6.47 11.12
CA GLN A 171 15.15 6.73 10.39
C GLN A 171 15.31 8.21 9.98
N ARG A 172 14.22 8.98 9.94
CA ARG A 172 14.22 10.40 9.54
C ARG A 172 13.31 11.26 10.41
N ALA A 173 12.88 10.75 11.56
CA ALA A 173 11.95 11.46 12.42
C ALA A 173 12.66 12.53 13.26
N GLN A 174 11.88 13.48 13.76
CA GLN A 174 12.37 14.48 14.70
C GLN A 174 12.56 13.86 16.10
N GLU A 175 13.28 14.57 16.98
CA GLU A 175 13.68 14.08 18.30
C GLU A 175 12.51 13.59 19.17
N HIS A 176 11.34 14.23 19.04
CA HIS A 176 10.13 13.94 19.81
C HIS A 176 9.32 12.74 19.28
N PHE A 177 9.66 12.18 18.12
CA PHE A 177 8.93 11.05 17.54
C PHE A 177 9.17 9.75 18.31
N ASN A 178 8.09 9.16 18.80
CA ASN A 178 8.12 7.90 19.54
C ASN A 178 6.97 6.99 19.11
N PHE A 179 6.96 5.76 19.63
CA PHE A 179 5.97 4.76 19.24
C PHE A 179 4.55 5.15 19.69
N ASP A 180 4.42 5.75 20.87
CA ASP A 180 3.13 6.17 21.41
C ASP A 180 2.51 7.29 20.57
N ASN A 181 3.33 8.24 20.10
CA ASN A 181 2.91 9.28 19.17
C ASN A 181 2.45 8.71 17.84
N LEU A 182 3.19 7.74 17.28
CA LEU A 182 2.77 7.05 16.07
C LEU A 182 1.45 6.29 16.27
N LEU A 183 1.31 5.55 17.37
CA LEU A 183 0.11 4.79 17.68
C LEU A 183 -1.10 5.71 17.82
N LYS A 184 -0.97 6.82 18.55
CA LYS A 184 -2.02 7.84 18.68
C LYS A 184 -2.43 8.38 17.32
N GLY A 185 -1.47 8.77 16.48
CA GLY A 185 -1.76 9.24 15.12
C GLY A 185 -2.47 8.18 14.28
N TYR A 186 -1.93 6.96 14.28
CA TYR A 186 -2.47 5.84 13.52
C TYR A 186 -3.90 5.46 13.92
N VAL A 187 -4.26 5.55 15.21
CA VAL A 187 -5.62 5.22 15.69
C VAL A 187 -6.60 6.38 15.57
N GLN A 188 -6.13 7.63 15.75
CA GLN A 188 -7.00 8.81 15.76
C GLN A 188 -7.20 9.44 14.37
N ASP A 189 -6.78 8.73 13.31
CA ASP A 189 -6.78 9.21 11.91
C ASP A 189 -6.01 10.53 11.70
N PHE A 190 -5.04 10.75 12.59
CA PHE A 190 -4.13 11.86 12.53
C PHE A 190 -2.84 11.34 11.88
N TYR A 191 -2.55 11.81 10.67
CA TYR A 191 -1.25 11.67 10.02
C TYR A 191 -0.96 10.30 9.45
N LEU A 192 -1.17 10.14 8.14
CA LEU A 192 -0.36 9.20 7.39
C LEU A 192 -0.25 9.51 5.91
N TYR A 193 0.99 9.55 5.47
CA TYR A 193 1.51 9.42 4.10
C TYR A 193 0.76 8.46 3.16
N ALA A 194 -0.10 7.57 3.65
CA ALA A 194 -0.87 6.61 2.87
C ALA A 194 -2.31 6.47 3.40
N SER A 195 -2.77 7.50 4.12
CA SER A 195 -4.11 7.58 4.71
C SER A 195 -4.39 6.46 5.76
N HIS A 196 -5.63 6.27 6.22
CA HIS A 196 -5.95 5.28 7.25
C HIS A 196 -6.02 3.86 6.66
N GLN A 197 -5.37 2.87 7.30
CA GLN A 197 -5.36 1.50 6.75
C GLN A 197 -6.76 0.91 6.58
N PHE A 198 -7.67 1.12 7.54
CA PHE A 198 -9.06 0.63 7.41
C PHE A 198 -9.85 1.33 6.31
N ASP A 199 -9.63 2.62 6.07
CA ASP A 199 -10.27 3.31 4.94
C ASP A 199 -9.69 2.86 3.60
N PHE A 200 -8.40 2.55 3.56
CA PHE A 200 -7.77 1.97 2.38
C PHE A 200 -8.45 0.65 2.01
N LEU A 201 -8.61 -0.25 2.99
CA LEU A 201 -9.30 -1.52 2.79
C LEU A 201 -10.76 -1.31 2.39
N ARG A 202 -11.48 -0.42 3.09
CA ARG A 202 -12.87 -0.08 2.80
C ARG A 202 -13.06 0.42 1.37
N GLN A 203 -12.16 1.24 0.85
CA GLN A 203 -12.26 1.73 -0.53
C GLN A 203 -12.01 0.63 -1.57
N ILE A 204 -11.15 -0.34 -1.28
CA ILE A 204 -10.98 -1.52 -2.13
C ILE A 204 -12.30 -2.32 -2.15
N ASP A 205 -12.91 -2.56 -0.99
CA ASP A 205 -14.18 -3.28 -0.90
C ASP A 205 -15.30 -2.56 -1.66
N GLN A 206 -15.44 -1.24 -1.45
CA GLN A 206 -16.40 -0.40 -2.16
C GLN A 206 -16.19 -0.43 -3.69
N PHE A 207 -14.94 -0.42 -4.13
CA PHE A 207 -14.62 -0.56 -5.55
C PHE A 207 -15.08 -1.92 -6.11
N LEU A 208 -14.87 -3.02 -5.38
CA LEU A 208 -15.30 -4.35 -5.81
C LEU A 208 -16.83 -4.52 -5.77
N GLU A 209 -17.51 -3.92 -4.80
CA GLU A 209 -18.97 -3.86 -4.74
C GLU A 209 -19.56 -3.12 -5.96
N ALA A 210 -18.95 -1.99 -6.33
CA ALA A 210 -19.34 -1.21 -7.50
C ALA A 210 -18.97 -1.90 -8.83
N ASN A 211 -17.98 -2.79 -8.83
CA ASN A 211 -17.46 -3.46 -10.02
C ASN A 211 -17.44 -5.00 -9.85
N PRO A 212 -18.63 -5.65 -9.82
CA PRO A 212 -18.70 -7.11 -9.67
C PRO A 212 -17.87 -7.84 -10.72
N GLY A 213 -17.08 -8.83 -10.28
CA GLY A 213 -16.25 -9.65 -11.16
C GLY A 213 -14.97 -8.97 -11.69
N HIS A 214 -14.56 -7.83 -11.11
CA HIS A 214 -13.26 -7.23 -11.42
C HIS A 214 -12.10 -8.18 -11.04
N PRO A 215 -11.06 -8.33 -11.88
CA PRO A 215 -9.96 -9.25 -11.61
C PRO A 215 -9.04 -8.72 -10.50
N ILE A 216 -9.16 -9.31 -9.31
CA ILE A 216 -8.32 -9.01 -8.16
C ILE A 216 -7.82 -10.28 -7.48
N ILE A 217 -6.56 -10.28 -7.03
CA ILE A 217 -6.01 -11.28 -6.12
C ILE A 217 -5.59 -10.62 -4.82
N HIS A 218 -6.04 -11.18 -3.69
CA HIS A 218 -5.62 -10.76 -2.36
C HIS A 218 -4.46 -11.61 -1.89
N ILE A 219 -3.35 -10.95 -1.57
CA ILE A 219 -2.13 -11.60 -1.13
C ILE A 219 -1.78 -11.14 0.27
N HIS A 220 -1.80 -12.08 1.21
CA HIS A 220 -1.41 -11.81 2.58
C HIS A 220 0.11 -11.90 2.73
N PHE A 221 0.73 -10.89 3.34
CA PHE A 221 2.15 -10.88 3.67
C PHE A 221 2.55 -12.12 4.48
N GLU A 222 1.67 -12.56 5.37
CA GLU A 222 1.85 -13.72 6.22
C GLU A 222 1.93 -15.03 5.41
N ASP A 223 1.19 -15.13 4.30
CA ASP A 223 1.24 -16.30 3.42
C ASP A 223 2.48 -16.28 2.54
N LEU A 224 2.90 -15.11 2.04
CA LEU A 224 4.22 -14.97 1.41
C LEU A 224 5.35 -15.43 2.34
N LYS A 225 5.25 -15.08 3.62
CA LYS A 225 6.24 -15.49 4.63
C LYS A 225 6.22 -16.98 4.92
N ARG A 226 5.05 -17.62 4.83
CA ARG A 226 4.84 -19.03 5.11
C ARG A 226 5.33 -19.90 3.96
N ASP A 227 4.90 -19.58 2.75
CA ASP A 227 5.22 -20.31 1.53
C ASP A 227 5.16 -19.37 0.32
N SER A 228 6.29 -18.71 0.01
CA SER A 228 6.36 -17.80 -1.14
C SER A 228 6.15 -18.51 -2.47
N PHE A 229 6.56 -19.77 -2.59
CA PHE A 229 6.41 -20.54 -3.82
C PHE A 229 4.93 -20.80 -4.13
N ALA A 230 4.15 -21.25 -3.16
CA ALA A 230 2.71 -21.45 -3.34
C ALA A 230 2.00 -20.17 -3.79
N VAL A 231 2.34 -19.02 -3.18
CA VAL A 231 1.77 -17.72 -3.56
C VAL A 231 2.22 -17.30 -4.96
N ILE A 232 3.49 -17.51 -5.32
CA ILE A 232 4.01 -17.21 -6.66
C ILE A 232 3.32 -18.07 -7.73
N GLN A 233 3.04 -19.35 -7.43
CA GLN A 233 2.28 -20.23 -8.32
C GLN A 233 0.83 -19.76 -8.52
N GLU A 234 0.16 -19.32 -7.45
CA GLU A 234 -1.19 -18.76 -7.54
C GLU A 234 -1.20 -17.45 -8.34
N LEU A 235 -0.22 -16.57 -8.08
CA LEU A 235 -0.08 -15.31 -8.78
C LEU A 235 0.21 -15.51 -10.29
N ALA A 236 1.09 -16.45 -10.65
CA ALA A 236 1.36 -16.77 -12.06
C ALA A 236 0.09 -17.24 -12.80
N LYS A 237 -0.77 -18.03 -12.13
CA LYS A 237 -2.07 -18.45 -12.68
C LYS A 237 -3.02 -17.28 -12.85
N PHE A 238 -3.13 -16.40 -11.85
CA PHE A 238 -3.96 -15.19 -11.91
C PHE A 238 -3.52 -14.24 -13.04
N LEU A 239 -2.21 -14.12 -13.25
CA LEU A 239 -1.64 -13.32 -14.33
C LEU A 239 -1.70 -14.02 -15.70
N GLU A 240 -2.12 -15.28 -15.75
CA GLU A 240 -2.18 -16.11 -16.97
C GLU A 240 -0.80 -16.28 -17.64
N LEU A 241 0.24 -16.41 -16.83
CA LEU A 241 1.62 -16.59 -17.30
C LEU A 241 1.92 -18.07 -17.53
N ASP A 242 2.38 -18.40 -18.73
CA ASP A 242 2.95 -19.71 -19.03
C ASP A 242 4.39 -19.80 -18.49
N ALA A 243 4.51 -20.32 -17.27
CA ALA A 243 5.75 -20.44 -16.50
C ALA A 243 5.90 -21.86 -15.94
N SER A 244 7.10 -22.44 -16.10
CA SER A 244 7.39 -23.77 -15.58
C SER A 244 7.51 -23.76 -14.06
N GLU A 245 7.25 -24.90 -13.42
CA GLU A 245 7.38 -25.02 -11.97
C GLU A 245 8.81 -24.69 -11.51
N GLU A 246 9.81 -25.12 -12.28
CA GLU A 246 11.22 -24.87 -12.02
C GLU A 246 11.51 -23.37 -11.98
N PHE A 247 11.06 -22.61 -12.98
CA PHE A 247 11.23 -21.16 -13.01
C PHE A 247 10.55 -20.49 -11.80
N LEU A 248 9.33 -20.91 -11.45
CA LEU A 248 8.62 -20.35 -10.29
C LEU A 248 9.35 -20.65 -8.96
N ARG A 249 10.04 -21.79 -8.85
CA ARG A 249 10.91 -22.10 -7.70
C ARG A 249 12.14 -21.20 -7.68
N GLU A 250 12.78 -20.97 -8.82
CA GLU A 250 13.93 -20.05 -8.91
C GLU A 250 13.54 -18.62 -8.51
N VAL A 251 12.37 -18.14 -8.94
CA VAL A 251 11.83 -16.84 -8.48
C VAL A 251 11.62 -16.85 -6.97
N ALA A 252 10.99 -17.90 -6.41
CA ALA A 252 10.76 -18.01 -4.97
C ALA A 252 12.05 -17.99 -4.14
N ASP A 253 13.13 -18.60 -4.65
CA ASP A 253 14.45 -18.58 -4.03
C ASP A 253 15.13 -17.22 -4.15
N ALA A 254 15.01 -16.56 -5.31
CA ALA A 254 15.55 -15.22 -5.54
C ALA A 254 14.89 -14.19 -4.60
N VAL A 255 13.59 -14.29 -4.35
CA VAL A 255 12.86 -13.32 -3.50
C VAL A 255 12.86 -13.67 -2.00
N ARG A 256 13.74 -14.58 -1.54
CA ARG A 256 13.91 -14.83 -0.11
C ARG A 256 14.41 -13.57 0.60
N PHE A 257 13.98 -13.39 1.85
CA PHE A 257 14.29 -12.17 2.62
C PHE A 257 15.78 -11.81 2.64
N ASP A 258 16.66 -12.79 2.91
CA ASP A 258 18.10 -12.54 2.99
C ASP A 258 18.71 -12.20 1.61
N ALA A 259 18.21 -12.83 0.55
CA ALA A 259 18.63 -12.56 -0.82
C ALA A 259 18.23 -11.13 -1.23
N MET A 260 16.97 -10.76 -1.05
CA MET A 260 16.48 -9.41 -1.34
C MET A 260 17.16 -8.34 -0.47
N LYS A 261 17.40 -8.63 0.81
CA LYS A 261 18.12 -7.72 1.72
C LYS A 261 19.55 -7.47 1.23
N LYS A 262 20.25 -8.51 0.78
CA LYS A 262 21.59 -8.38 0.23
C LYS A 262 21.56 -7.61 -1.10
N ALA A 263 20.64 -7.96 -2.00
CA ALA A 263 20.47 -7.26 -3.27
C ALA A 263 20.17 -5.78 -3.07
N ASP A 264 19.30 -5.44 -2.10
CA ASP A 264 19.06 -4.06 -1.72
C ASP A 264 20.33 -3.40 -1.19
N GLN A 265 21.10 -4.01 -0.29
CA GLN A 265 22.35 -3.42 0.20
C GLN A 265 23.34 -3.10 -0.94
N ASP A 266 23.48 -4.02 -1.89
CA ASP A 266 24.40 -3.90 -3.03
C ASP A 266 23.86 -2.95 -4.13
N ARG A 267 22.56 -2.64 -4.12
CA ARG A 267 21.91 -1.81 -5.14
C ARG A 267 22.44 -0.38 -5.12
N LYS A 268 22.98 0.05 -6.26
CA LYS A 268 23.34 1.44 -6.53
C LYS A 268 22.07 2.25 -6.80
N LEU A 269 21.91 3.35 -6.07
CA LEU A 269 20.78 4.25 -6.28
C LEU A 269 21.08 5.21 -7.43
N PRO A 270 20.17 5.38 -8.40
CA PRO A 270 20.29 6.42 -9.41
C PRO A 270 20.42 7.81 -8.73
N PRO A 271 21.33 8.70 -9.20
CA PRO A 271 21.68 9.94 -8.50
C PRO A 271 20.51 10.92 -8.27
N ASP A 272 19.51 10.85 -9.14
CA ASP A 272 18.31 11.69 -9.17
C ASP A 272 17.20 11.18 -8.23
N THR A 273 17.37 10.01 -7.64
CA THR A 273 16.37 9.45 -6.74
C THR A 273 16.42 10.12 -5.37
N PHE A 274 15.26 10.25 -4.73
CA PHE A 274 15.15 10.82 -3.39
C PHE A 274 15.99 10.04 -2.35
N GLN A 275 16.13 8.73 -2.52
CA GLN A 275 16.97 7.93 -1.64
C GLN A 275 18.47 8.21 -1.85
N ALA A 276 18.91 8.53 -3.06
CA ALA A 276 20.28 8.98 -3.30
C ALA A 276 20.53 10.36 -2.68
N LEU A 277 19.56 11.28 -2.80
CA LEU A 277 19.69 12.66 -2.29
C LEU A 277 19.60 12.77 -0.76
N CYS A 278 18.78 11.94 -0.12
CA CYS A 278 18.48 12.05 1.32
C CYS A 278 18.96 10.85 2.15
N GLY A 279 19.82 10.01 1.57
CA GLY A 279 20.36 8.80 2.20
C GLY A 279 19.43 7.59 2.09
N LYS A 280 19.99 6.43 1.76
CA LYS A 280 19.24 5.19 1.56
C LYS A 280 18.49 4.77 2.82
N LEU A 281 17.20 4.44 2.68
CA LEU A 281 16.39 3.93 3.79
C LEU A 281 16.60 2.43 3.94
N GLN A 282 16.69 1.95 5.18
CA GLN A 282 16.67 0.52 5.45
C GLN A 282 15.23 0.00 5.33
N ILE A 283 14.92 -0.61 4.19
CA ILE A 283 13.63 -1.25 3.93
C ILE A 283 13.58 -2.65 4.57
N TYR A 284 14.65 -3.43 4.39
CA TYR A 284 14.77 -4.81 4.88
C TYR A 284 15.28 -4.85 6.33
N ARG A 285 14.33 -4.76 7.26
CA ARG A 285 14.62 -4.74 8.71
C ARG A 285 14.65 -6.15 9.33
N LYS A 286 13.47 -6.78 9.47
CA LYS A 286 13.30 -8.12 10.07
C LYS A 286 12.53 -9.11 9.19
N GLY A 287 11.65 -8.63 8.31
CA GLY A 287 10.85 -9.50 7.44
C GLY A 287 10.07 -10.58 8.18
N ALA A 288 9.63 -10.31 9.41
CA ALA A 288 8.97 -11.27 10.29
C ALA A 288 7.49 -10.91 10.49
N VAL A 289 6.68 -11.93 10.79
CA VAL A 289 5.32 -11.78 11.29
C VAL A 289 5.43 -11.79 12.82
N LEU A 290 5.05 -10.69 13.48
CA LEU A 290 5.13 -10.58 14.94
C LEU A 290 3.93 -11.24 15.61
N ALA A 291 2.78 -11.32 14.93
CA ALA A 291 1.57 -11.98 15.42
C ALA A 291 1.42 -13.39 14.81
N GLN A 292 1.93 -14.43 15.49
CA GLN A 292 1.58 -15.82 15.12
C GLN A 292 0.15 -16.23 15.53
N ALA A 293 -0.65 -15.32 16.08
CA ALA A 293 -2.03 -15.60 16.48
C ALA A 293 -2.93 -14.41 16.09
N LEU A 294 -3.53 -14.48 14.90
CA LEU A 294 -4.83 -13.89 14.50
C LEU A 294 -4.94 -14.04 12.97
N ARG A 295 -5.51 -15.17 12.53
CA ARG A 295 -6.06 -15.25 11.17
C ARG A 295 -7.39 -14.49 11.20
N TYR A 296 -7.45 -13.31 10.61
CA TYR A 296 -8.74 -12.74 10.25
C TYR A 296 -9.16 -13.40 8.93
N THR A 297 -10.17 -14.25 8.98
CA THR A 297 -11.03 -14.46 7.82
C THR A 297 -11.90 -13.21 7.75
N VAL A 298 -11.58 -12.28 6.84
CA VAL A 298 -12.41 -11.10 6.61
C VAL A 298 -13.69 -11.59 5.93
N SER A 299 -14.72 -11.86 6.73
CA SER A 299 -16.10 -11.87 6.26
C SER A 299 -16.70 -10.55 6.68
N LEU A 300 -16.71 -9.58 5.76
CA LEU A 300 -17.42 -8.31 5.93
C LEU A 300 -18.91 -8.57 5.73
N SER A 301 -19.52 -9.24 6.71
CA SER A 301 -20.97 -9.26 6.83
C SER A 301 -21.42 -8.05 7.66
N HIS A 302 -22.16 -7.16 6.99
CA HIS A 302 -23.05 -6.11 7.50
C HIS A 302 -23.21 -5.98 9.02
N SER A 303 -22.21 -5.46 9.72
CA SER A 303 -22.38 -4.71 10.96
C SER A 303 -21.05 -4.14 11.42
N VAL A 304 -21.00 -2.82 11.46
CA VAL A 304 -19.95 -1.98 12.04
C VAL A 304 -19.64 -2.42 13.48
N PRO A 305 -18.40 -2.74 13.87
CA PRO A 305 -17.99 -2.52 15.23
C PRO A 305 -17.83 -1.00 15.38
N GLN A 306 -18.69 -0.36 16.17
CA GLN A 306 -18.39 0.97 16.66
C GLN A 306 -17.02 0.89 17.36
N VAL A 307 -16.04 1.67 16.90
CA VAL A 307 -14.77 1.82 17.61
C VAL A 307 -15.04 2.63 18.88
N SER A 308 -15.53 1.96 19.92
CA SER A 308 -15.58 2.51 21.26
C SER A 308 -14.17 2.47 21.85
N LYS A 309 -13.50 3.63 21.84
CA LYS A 309 -12.30 3.99 22.61
C LYS A 309 -11.28 2.85 22.84
N VAL A 310 -10.42 2.60 21.85
CA VAL A 310 -9.09 2.02 22.12
C VAL A 310 -8.18 3.21 22.43
N SER A 311 -7.83 3.38 23.70
CA SER A 311 -7.12 4.57 24.18
C SER A 311 -5.69 4.27 24.64
N THR A 312 -5.36 3.00 24.88
CA THR A 312 -4.00 2.57 25.26
C THR A 312 -3.66 1.18 24.68
N LEU A 313 -2.38 0.82 24.71
CA LEU A 313 -1.87 -0.51 24.33
C LEU A 313 -2.48 -1.66 25.14
N GLU A 314 -3.07 -1.37 26.31
CA GLU A 314 -3.70 -2.35 27.20
C GLU A 314 -5.05 -2.86 26.66
N ASP A 315 -5.71 -2.08 25.80
CA ASP A 315 -6.96 -2.47 25.13
C ASP A 315 -6.74 -3.46 23.97
N MET A 316 -5.48 -3.75 23.62
CA MET A 316 -5.12 -4.76 22.63
C MET A 316 -4.69 -6.04 23.35
N ASP A 317 -5.57 -7.04 23.45
CA ASP A 317 -5.24 -8.33 24.07
C ASP A 317 -3.94 -8.94 23.51
N PHE A 318 -2.91 -8.97 24.37
CA PHE A 318 -1.67 -9.71 24.16
C PHE A 318 -1.82 -11.07 24.84
N CYS A 319 -2.16 -12.10 24.07
CA CYS A 319 -2.12 -13.47 24.58
C CYS A 319 -0.71 -14.05 24.38
N PRO A 320 0.08 -14.31 25.45
CA PRO A 320 1.34 -15.03 25.31
C PRO A 320 1.07 -16.51 24.97
N PRO A 321 1.93 -17.16 24.17
CA PRO A 321 1.68 -18.50 23.68
C PRO A 321 1.64 -19.52 24.83
N LYS A 322 0.52 -20.23 24.98
CA LYS A 322 0.49 -21.53 25.62
C LYS A 322 0.83 -22.59 24.58
N ALA A 323 1.70 -23.51 24.98
CA ALA A 323 2.30 -24.54 24.16
C ALA A 323 1.26 -25.44 23.46
N GLU A 324 1.62 -25.80 22.22
CA GLU A 324 1.28 -27.01 21.46
C GLU A 324 -0.06 -27.71 21.76
N GLU A 325 -0.93 -27.74 20.75
CA GLU A 325 -1.69 -28.96 20.47
C GLU A 325 -1.97 -29.05 18.96
N THR A 326 -1.49 -30.14 18.38
CA THR A 326 -1.53 -30.52 16.98
C THR A 326 -2.95 -30.96 16.61
N LEU A 327 -3.53 -30.46 15.53
CA LEU A 327 -4.76 -31.05 14.98
C LEU A 327 -4.68 -31.19 13.45
N LYS A 328 -4.54 -32.46 13.06
CA LYS A 328 -4.75 -33.02 11.71
C LYS A 328 -6.22 -32.86 11.31
N CYS A 329 -6.49 -32.53 10.04
CA CYS A 329 -7.66 -32.99 9.27
C CYS A 329 -7.47 -32.50 7.82
N SER A 330 -6.97 -33.32 6.89
CA SER A 330 -7.72 -34.20 5.96
C SER A 330 -8.86 -33.51 5.21
N LEU A 331 -8.63 -33.38 3.89
CA LEU A 331 -9.57 -33.31 2.78
C LEU A 331 -11.00 -33.79 3.14
N ASP A 332 -12.01 -32.93 2.93
CA ASP A 332 -13.05 -33.25 1.96
C ASP A 332 -13.93 -32.04 1.59
N ASN A 333 -14.34 -32.05 0.33
CA ASN A 333 -15.11 -31.03 -0.35
C ASN A 333 -16.62 -31.28 -0.15
N THR A 334 -17.42 -30.21 -0.16
CA THR A 334 -18.90 -30.14 -0.25
C THR A 334 -19.76 -30.20 1.03
N ARG A 335 -20.70 -29.24 1.08
CA ARG A 335 -21.93 -29.15 1.91
C ARG A 335 -21.77 -28.88 3.41
N LYS A 336 -21.93 -27.60 3.79
CA LYS A 336 -23.10 -27.09 4.56
C LYS A 336 -22.95 -25.59 4.84
N CYS A 337 -23.64 -24.79 4.03
CA CYS A 337 -24.16 -23.50 4.48
C CYS A 337 -25.29 -23.77 5.48
N ALA A 338 -25.20 -23.22 6.68
CA ALA A 338 -26.29 -22.74 7.54
C ALA A 338 -25.81 -22.75 9.00
N GLU A 339 -26.22 -21.72 9.74
CA GLU A 339 -26.04 -21.53 11.20
C GLU A 339 -24.62 -21.06 11.56
N ILE A 340 -24.43 -19.82 12.00
CA ILE A 340 -24.70 -19.39 13.37
C ILE A 340 -25.24 -17.96 13.40
N ARG A 341 -26.47 -17.81 13.89
CA ARG A 341 -27.00 -16.57 14.49
C ARG A 341 -26.63 -16.57 15.97
N SER A 342 -26.57 -15.37 16.54
CA SER A 342 -26.48 -15.00 17.97
C SER A 342 -25.14 -15.21 18.67
N CYS A 343 -24.42 -14.11 18.90
CA CYS A 343 -24.29 -13.49 20.23
C CYS A 343 -23.75 -12.06 20.08
N VAL A 344 -24.29 -11.18 20.93
CA VAL A 344 -24.23 -9.71 20.96
C VAL A 344 -22.81 -9.14 20.95
#